data_AF-A0A7Y3GXG7-F1
#
_entry.id   AF-A0A7Y3GXG7-F1
#
_cell.length_a   1.000
_cell.length_b   1.000
_cell.length_c   1.000
_cell.angle_alpha   90.00
_cell.angle_beta   90.00
_cell.angle_gamma   90.00
#
_symmetry.space_group_name_H-M   'P 1'
#
loop_
_entity.id
_entity.type
_entity.pdbx_description
1 polymer ?
#
loop_
_entity_poly.entity_id
_entity_poly.type
_entity_poly.pdbx_seq_one_letter_code
_entity_poly.pdbx_strand_id
1 'polypeptide(L)'
;MPVEPGLFEAFYASAWQHPWLLWWAAALACRYAFRRHDRGSDVRRYAASLTVLSATDAWLTASPPYAIGPLPEAVSALVPLFFVLAGDFRFLLLLTSATDSGGIRPHTRSIASAAAFTLIVPVASQLLVSAVPGWGDKPRVLYLTYELLFLALALALRRVHPIAKKLRWVRSVCGFVALYYGLWALADLLILGTGSDLGFALRVVPNVLYYGGLIAAIAHFAPRLRAPSAV
;
A
#
# COMPACT_ATOMS: atom_id res chain seq x y z
N MET A 1 -32.20 -1.45 -17.61
CA MET A 1 -31.11 -0.91 -18.44
C MET A 1 -29.86 -0.86 -17.56
N PRO A 2 -28.70 -1.37 -17.99
CA PRO A 2 -27.47 -1.20 -17.22
C PRO A 2 -27.21 0.29 -17.04
N VAL A 3 -26.96 0.73 -15.80
CA VAL A 3 -26.59 2.11 -15.50
C VAL A 3 -25.18 2.31 -16.06
N GLU A 4 -24.99 3.30 -16.93
CA GLU A 4 -23.64 3.63 -17.41
C GLU A 4 -22.77 4.07 -16.23
N PRO A 5 -21.52 3.59 -16.15
CA PRO A 5 -20.61 3.99 -15.09
C PRO A 5 -20.39 5.51 -15.13
N GLY A 6 -20.21 6.11 -13.96
CA GLY A 6 -19.82 7.51 -13.85
C GLY A 6 -18.47 7.79 -14.53
N LEU A 7 -18.19 9.06 -14.81
CA LEU A 7 -16.96 9.48 -15.46
C LEU A 7 -15.71 9.02 -14.69
N PHE A 8 -15.71 9.18 -13.37
CA PHE A 8 -14.58 8.84 -12.52
C PHE A 8 -14.47 7.33 -12.27
N GLU A 9 -15.59 6.62 -12.17
CA GLU A 9 -15.62 5.16 -12.16
C GLU A 9 -15.01 4.59 -13.44
N ALA A 10 -15.40 5.11 -14.61
CA ALA A 10 -14.85 4.72 -15.90
C ALA A 10 -13.34 5.00 -15.98
N PHE A 11 -12.88 6.17 -15.52
CA PHE A 11 -11.44 6.47 -15.43
C PHE A 11 -10.72 5.50 -14.48
N TYR A 12 -11.29 5.26 -13.30
CA TYR A 12 -10.72 4.39 -12.27
C TYR A 12 -10.56 2.94 -12.76
N ALA A 13 -11.51 2.45 -13.55
CA ALA A 13 -11.46 1.13 -14.15
C ALA A 13 -10.57 1.06 -15.42
N SER A 14 -10.10 2.19 -15.94
CA SER A 14 -9.37 2.25 -17.21
C SER A 14 -7.88 1.93 -17.09
N ALA A 15 -7.28 1.59 -18.24
CA ALA A 15 -5.84 1.40 -18.38
C ALA A 15 -5.02 2.63 -17.94
N TRP A 16 -5.58 3.83 -18.07
CA TRP A 16 -4.93 5.08 -17.69
C TRP A 16 -4.64 5.13 -16.19
N GLN A 17 -5.60 4.68 -15.38
CA GLN A 17 -5.37 4.53 -13.95
C GLN A 17 -4.55 3.27 -13.67
N HIS A 18 -4.90 2.12 -14.25
CA HIS A 18 -4.28 0.81 -13.99
C HIS A 18 -3.87 0.10 -15.30
N PRO A 19 -2.59 0.04 -15.71
CA PRO A 19 -1.40 0.29 -14.88
C PRO A 19 -0.70 1.64 -15.09
N TRP A 20 -1.04 2.43 -16.12
CA TRP A 20 -0.13 3.46 -16.64
C TRP A 20 0.25 4.53 -15.62
N LEU A 21 -0.73 5.15 -14.96
CA LEU A 21 -0.48 6.16 -13.93
C LEU A 21 0.36 5.60 -12.77
N LEU A 22 0.09 4.36 -12.37
CA LEU A 22 0.75 3.73 -11.21
C LEU A 22 2.18 3.29 -11.53
N TRP A 23 2.45 2.83 -12.75
CA TRP A 23 3.82 2.63 -13.25
C TRP A 23 4.62 3.92 -13.24
N TRP A 24 4.04 5.03 -13.73
CA TRP A 24 4.70 6.34 -13.68
C TRP A 24 4.97 6.79 -12.24
N ALA A 25 4.00 6.66 -11.34
CA ALA A 25 4.17 6.99 -9.93
C ALA A 25 5.32 6.18 -9.29
N ALA A 26 5.36 4.86 -9.52
CA ALA A 26 6.41 3.99 -9.00
C ALA A 26 7.79 4.33 -9.59
N ALA A 27 7.88 4.57 -10.90
CA ALA A 27 9.12 4.91 -11.59
C ALA A 27 9.70 6.27 -11.14
N LEU A 28 8.85 7.29 -11.01
CA LEU A 28 9.27 8.62 -10.52
C LEU A 28 9.73 8.55 -9.07
N ALA A 29 9.03 7.79 -8.20
CA ALA A 29 9.43 7.59 -6.82
C ALA A 29 10.75 6.80 -6.69
N CYS A 30 10.96 5.81 -7.56
CA CYS A 30 12.23 5.08 -7.66
C CYS A 30 13.36 6.05 -8.02
N ARG A 31 13.20 6.81 -9.11
CA ARG A 31 14.18 7.83 -9.53
C ARG A 31 14.48 8.83 -8.42
N TYR A 32 13.45 9.26 -7.69
CA TYR A 32 13.61 10.12 -6.52
C TYR A 32 14.47 9.46 -5.45
N ALA A 33 14.19 8.21 -5.09
CA ALA A 33 14.98 7.46 -4.10
C ALA A 33 16.45 7.29 -4.52
N PHE A 34 16.71 7.02 -5.81
CA PHE A 34 18.08 6.85 -6.31
C PHE A 34 18.89 8.15 -6.35
N ARG A 35 18.23 9.31 -6.52
CA ARG A 35 18.88 10.63 -6.43
C ARG A 35 19.28 11.01 -5.00
N ARG A 36 18.79 10.31 -3.99
CA ARG A 36 19.14 10.52 -2.58
C ARG A 36 20.39 9.73 -2.20
N HIS A 37 21.54 10.17 -2.72
CA HIS A 37 22.85 9.57 -2.42
C HIS A 37 23.26 9.73 -0.95
N ASP A 38 22.65 10.69 -0.24
CA ASP A 38 22.77 10.90 1.19
C ASP A 38 22.09 9.82 2.05
N ARG A 39 21.52 8.78 1.44
CA ARG A 39 20.84 7.65 2.12
C ARG A 39 21.65 6.36 2.00
N GLY A 40 21.37 5.42 2.90
CA GLY A 40 21.91 4.07 2.83
C GLY A 40 21.57 3.36 1.51
N SER A 41 22.49 2.53 1.00
CA SER A 41 22.28 1.74 -0.22
C SER A 41 21.17 0.70 -0.05
N ASP A 42 20.95 0.24 1.17
CA ASP A 42 19.85 -0.64 1.57
C ASP A 42 18.47 0.02 1.39
N VAL A 43 18.32 1.30 1.74
CA VAL A 43 17.08 2.07 1.49
C VAL A 43 16.78 2.14 -0.01
N ARG A 44 17.79 2.37 -0.85
CA ARG A 44 17.62 2.42 -2.31
C ARG A 44 17.28 1.05 -2.90
N ARG A 45 17.95 -0.02 -2.45
CA ARG A 45 17.63 -1.39 -2.85
C ARG A 45 16.21 -1.75 -2.47
N TYR A 46 15.79 -1.39 -1.25
CA TYR A 46 14.43 -1.59 -0.79
C TYR A 46 13.43 -0.84 -1.65
N ALA A 47 13.68 0.44 -1.94
CA ALA A 47 12.86 1.23 -2.86
C ALA A 47 12.74 0.59 -4.25
N ALA A 48 13.83 0.07 -4.81
CA ALA A 48 13.81 -0.64 -6.10
C ALA A 48 12.93 -1.90 -6.04
N SER A 49 13.05 -2.71 -4.98
CA SER A 49 12.19 -3.88 -4.78
C SER A 49 10.71 -3.50 -4.66
N LEU A 50 10.40 -2.39 -3.97
CA LEU A 50 9.02 -1.89 -3.89
C LEU A 50 8.52 -1.38 -5.24
N THR A 51 9.38 -0.80 -6.07
CA THR A 51 9.01 -0.38 -7.44
C THR A 51 8.63 -1.58 -8.29
N VAL A 52 9.41 -2.66 -8.23
CA VAL A 52 9.08 -3.91 -8.94
C VAL A 52 7.75 -4.46 -8.44
N LEU A 53 7.57 -4.56 -7.12
CA LEU A 53 6.32 -5.05 -6.52
C LEU A 53 5.12 -4.19 -6.95
N SER A 54 5.22 -2.87 -6.82
CA SER A 54 4.19 -1.91 -7.25
C SER A 54 3.89 -2.01 -8.74
N ALA A 55 4.90 -2.18 -9.60
CA ALA A 55 4.68 -2.28 -11.04
C ALA A 55 3.99 -3.59 -11.43
N THR A 56 4.38 -4.70 -10.80
CA THR A 56 3.76 -6.02 -11.05
C THR A 56 2.34 -6.07 -10.50
N ASP A 57 2.12 -5.51 -9.30
CA ASP A 57 0.79 -5.33 -8.71
C ASP A 57 -0.10 -4.56 -9.68
N ALA A 58 0.38 -3.39 -10.12
CA ALA A 58 -0.40 -2.51 -10.99
C ALA A 58 -0.78 -3.17 -12.33
N TRP A 59 0.10 -4.05 -12.81
CA TRP A 59 -0.09 -4.76 -14.06
C TRP A 59 -1.10 -5.89 -13.94
N LEU A 60 -0.89 -6.77 -12.96
CA LEU A 60 -1.62 -8.03 -12.84
C LEU A 60 -3.00 -7.85 -12.19
N THR A 61 -3.22 -6.76 -11.46
CA THR A 61 -4.53 -6.43 -10.87
C THR A 61 -5.36 -5.47 -11.73
N ALA A 62 -4.84 -5.03 -12.88
CA ALA A 62 -5.66 -4.39 -13.91
C ALA A 62 -6.68 -5.40 -14.47
N SER A 63 -7.88 -4.93 -14.86
CA SER A 63 -8.95 -5.80 -15.35
C SER A 63 -9.44 -5.36 -16.74
N PRO A 64 -9.09 -6.10 -17.81
CA PRO A 64 -8.12 -7.21 -17.85
C PRO A 64 -6.66 -6.72 -17.74
N PRO A 65 -5.72 -7.57 -17.33
CA PRO A 65 -4.30 -7.22 -17.35
C PRO A 65 -3.82 -6.83 -18.75
N TYR A 66 -3.11 -5.70 -18.82
CA TYR A 66 -2.60 -5.16 -20.07
C TYR A 66 -1.69 -6.17 -20.80
N ALA A 67 -1.82 -6.27 -22.12
CA ALA A 67 -1.05 -7.13 -23.03
C ALA A 67 -1.21 -8.66 -22.87
N ILE A 68 -1.72 -9.18 -21.75
CA ILE A 68 -1.89 -10.63 -21.54
C ILE A 68 -3.36 -11.07 -21.51
N GLY A 69 -4.30 -10.13 -21.44
CA GLY A 69 -5.73 -10.43 -21.42
C GLY A 69 -6.20 -11.02 -20.09
N PRO A 70 -7.44 -11.55 -20.04
CA PRO A 70 -8.04 -12.05 -18.79
C PRO A 70 -7.26 -13.24 -18.25
N LEU A 71 -7.12 -13.29 -16.92
CA LEU A 71 -6.47 -14.40 -16.22
C LEU A 71 -7.43 -15.58 -16.09
N PRO A 72 -6.91 -16.82 -15.99
CA PRO A 72 -7.72 -17.98 -15.57
C PRO A 72 -8.41 -17.70 -14.24
N GLU A 73 -9.62 -18.22 -14.03
CA GLU A 73 -10.47 -17.94 -12.87
C GLU A 73 -9.73 -18.11 -11.53
N ALA A 74 -9.06 -19.25 -11.34
CA ALA A 74 -8.27 -19.51 -10.13
C ALA A 74 -7.20 -18.44 -9.88
N VAL A 75 -6.56 -17.95 -10.94
CA VAL A 75 -5.51 -16.93 -10.86
C VAL A 75 -6.10 -15.54 -10.62
N SER A 76 -7.27 -15.23 -11.21
CA SER A 76 -7.93 -13.93 -11.03
C SER A 76 -8.36 -13.64 -9.58
N ALA A 77 -8.62 -14.68 -8.77
CA ALA A 77 -8.90 -14.52 -7.34
C ALA A 77 -7.62 -14.44 -6.50
N LEU A 78 -6.61 -15.24 -6.84
CA LEU A 78 -5.36 -15.32 -6.08
C LEU A 78 -4.46 -14.10 -6.27
N VAL A 79 -4.44 -13.50 -7.45
CA VAL A 79 -3.58 -12.36 -7.78
C VAL A 79 -3.90 -11.13 -6.92
N PRO A 80 -5.15 -10.64 -6.84
CA PRO A 80 -5.49 -9.52 -5.95
C PRO A 80 -5.21 -9.84 -4.48
N LEU A 81 -5.53 -11.05 -4.02
CA LEU A 81 -5.24 -11.47 -2.65
C LEU A 81 -3.74 -11.41 -2.34
N PHE A 82 -2.91 -11.97 -3.21
CA PHE A 82 -1.46 -11.93 -3.06
C PHE A 82 -0.96 -10.48 -2.96
N PHE A 83 -1.42 -9.59 -3.83
CA PHE A 83 -0.95 -8.21 -3.84
C PHE A 83 -1.46 -7.37 -2.67
N VAL A 84 -2.66 -7.63 -2.16
CA VAL A 84 -3.12 -7.06 -0.89
C VAL A 84 -2.17 -7.46 0.24
N LEU A 85 -1.85 -8.76 0.36
CA LEU A 85 -0.94 -9.26 1.39
C LEU A 85 0.48 -8.72 1.21
N ALA A 86 1.02 -8.75 -0.01
CA ALA A 86 2.35 -8.24 -0.32
C ALA A 86 2.46 -6.72 -0.10
N GLY A 87 1.38 -6.01 -0.39
CA GLY A 87 1.19 -4.57 -0.21
C GLY A 87 1.31 -4.10 1.23
N ASP A 88 0.78 -4.90 2.15
CA ASP A 88 0.88 -4.65 3.58
C ASP A 88 2.19 -5.17 4.16
N PHE A 89 2.61 -6.35 3.70
CA PHE A 89 3.85 -6.97 4.10
C PHE A 89 5.04 -6.04 3.88
N ARG A 90 5.12 -5.29 2.78
CA ARG A 90 6.21 -4.33 2.56
C ARG A 90 6.28 -3.28 3.68
N PHE A 91 5.18 -2.64 4.05
CA PHE A 91 5.21 -1.66 5.13
C PHE A 91 5.58 -2.30 6.47
N LEU A 92 5.03 -3.48 6.75
CA LEU A 92 5.29 -4.20 8.00
C LEU A 92 6.73 -4.75 8.07
N LEU A 93 7.32 -5.11 6.93
CA LEU A 93 8.71 -5.52 6.81
C LEU A 93 9.64 -4.33 7.08
N LEU A 94 9.33 -3.15 6.55
CA LEU A 94 10.05 -1.92 6.90
C LEU A 94 9.99 -1.67 8.41
N LEU A 95 8.80 -1.71 9.01
CA LEU A 95 8.58 -1.44 10.43
C LEU A 95 9.40 -2.38 11.33
N THR A 96 9.53 -3.65 10.93
CA THR A 96 10.22 -4.69 11.71
C THR A 96 11.71 -4.82 11.38
N SER A 97 12.17 -4.28 10.25
CA SER A 97 13.55 -4.42 9.76
C SER A 97 14.36 -3.11 9.76
N ALA A 98 13.74 -1.99 10.14
CA ALA A 98 14.40 -0.70 10.24
C ALA A 98 15.45 -0.68 11.37
N THR A 99 16.62 -0.12 11.08
CA THR A 99 17.75 -0.06 12.03
C THR A 99 17.92 1.34 12.62
N ASP A 100 18.62 1.42 13.76
CA ASP A 100 18.98 2.71 14.41
C ASP A 100 19.84 3.61 13.53
N SER A 101 20.65 3.00 12.65
CA SER A 101 21.44 3.73 11.66
C SER A 101 20.62 4.28 10.49
N GLY A 102 19.30 4.02 10.45
CA GLY A 102 18.42 4.46 9.37
C GLY A 102 18.39 3.56 8.15
N GLY A 103 18.93 2.35 8.28
CA GLY A 103 18.92 1.32 7.26
C GLY A 103 17.71 0.41 7.36
N ILE A 104 17.65 -0.55 6.44
CA ILE A 104 16.63 -1.61 6.36
C ILE A 104 17.35 -2.93 6.18
N ARG A 105 17.31 -3.79 7.20
CA ARG A 105 18.01 -5.07 7.21
C ARG A 105 17.05 -6.20 7.60
N PRO A 106 16.34 -6.79 6.63
CA PRO A 106 15.48 -7.94 6.89
C PRO A 106 16.28 -9.11 7.43
N HIS A 107 15.75 -9.75 8.47
CA HIS A 107 16.24 -11.01 9.01
C HIS A 107 15.04 -11.93 9.26
N THR A 108 15.27 -13.23 9.44
CA THR A 108 14.19 -14.23 9.53
C THR A 108 13.11 -13.85 10.55
N ARG A 109 13.51 -13.38 11.74
CA ARG A 109 12.57 -12.91 12.76
C ARG A 109 11.76 -11.67 12.35
N SER A 110 12.35 -10.71 11.62
CA SER A 110 11.60 -9.53 11.16
C SER A 110 10.62 -9.89 10.06
N ILE A 111 11.04 -10.77 9.13
CA ILE A 111 10.18 -11.33 8.08
C ILE A 111 8.99 -12.09 8.69
N ALA A 112 9.24 -12.97 9.65
CA ALA A 112 8.18 -13.72 10.34
C ALA A 112 7.23 -12.78 11.10
N SER A 113 7.76 -11.76 11.78
CA SER A 113 6.93 -10.76 12.46
C SER A 113 6.08 -9.96 11.47
N ALA A 114 6.64 -9.55 10.33
CA ALA A 114 5.90 -8.83 9.30
C ALA A 114 4.80 -9.70 8.69
N ALA A 115 5.08 -10.99 8.43
CA ALA A 115 4.09 -11.95 7.95
C ALA A 115 2.95 -12.14 8.97
N ALA A 116 3.28 -12.27 10.26
CA ALA A 116 2.26 -12.37 11.31
C ALA A 116 1.37 -11.13 11.37
N PHE A 117 1.94 -9.93 11.32
CA PHE A 117 1.15 -8.70 11.26
C PHE A 117 0.29 -8.60 9.99
N THR A 118 0.80 -9.08 8.85
CA THR A 118 0.10 -9.04 7.56
C THR A 118 -1.19 -9.84 7.60
N LEU A 119 -1.26 -10.90 8.41
CA LEU A 119 -2.46 -11.74 8.52
C LEU A 119 -3.55 -11.17 9.42
N ILE A 120 -3.25 -10.17 10.27
CA ILE A 120 -4.21 -9.64 11.25
C ILE A 120 -5.44 -9.05 10.55
N VAL A 121 -5.21 -8.11 9.65
CA VAL A 121 -6.29 -7.38 8.96
C VAL A 121 -7.11 -8.26 8.02
N PRO A 122 -6.54 -9.06 7.11
CA PRO A 122 -7.33 -9.92 6.23
C PRO A 122 -8.18 -10.90 7.04
N VAL A 123 -7.63 -11.55 8.07
CA VAL A 123 -8.41 -12.48 8.90
C VAL A 123 -9.52 -11.74 9.65
N ALA A 124 -9.22 -10.62 10.30
CA ALA A 124 -10.23 -9.84 11.02
C ALA A 124 -11.33 -9.29 10.09
N SER A 125 -10.96 -8.82 8.89
CA SER A 125 -11.92 -8.32 7.90
C SER A 125 -12.88 -9.42 7.43
N GLN A 126 -12.36 -10.62 7.16
CA GLN A 126 -13.18 -11.76 6.74
C GLN A 126 -14.12 -12.22 7.85
N LEU A 127 -13.65 -12.29 9.10
CA LEU A 127 -14.49 -12.65 10.24
C LEU A 127 -15.62 -11.63 10.46
N LEU A 128 -15.33 -10.33 10.38
CA LEU A 128 -16.33 -9.28 10.57
C LEU A 128 -17.39 -9.27 9.46
N VAL A 129 -16.96 -9.37 8.20
CA VAL A 129 -17.88 -9.37 7.06
C VAL A 129 -18.74 -10.64 7.03
N SER A 130 -18.18 -11.78 7.45
CA SER A 130 -18.93 -13.05 7.56
C SER A 130 -19.91 -13.08 8.73
N ALA A 131 -19.67 -12.29 9.78
CA ALA A 131 -20.53 -12.24 10.96
C ALA A 131 -21.81 -11.41 10.77
N VAL A 132 -21.85 -10.53 9.76
CA VAL A 132 -22.99 -9.65 9.50
C VAL A 132 -23.72 -10.08 8.23
N PRO A 133 -25.00 -10.52 8.31
CA PRO A 133 -25.77 -10.93 7.15
C PRO A 133 -25.83 -9.85 6.06
N GLY A 134 -25.58 -10.24 4.81
CA GLY A 134 -25.63 -9.37 3.64
C GLY A 134 -24.43 -8.44 3.43
N TRP A 135 -23.41 -8.47 4.30
CA TRP A 135 -22.16 -7.73 4.08
C TRP A 135 -21.22 -8.47 3.12
N GLY A 136 -21.18 -9.81 3.18
CA GLY A 136 -20.33 -10.63 2.32
C GLY A 136 -20.59 -10.47 0.83
N ASP A 137 -21.82 -10.12 0.44
CA ASP A 137 -22.21 -9.98 -0.97
C ASP A 137 -21.77 -8.65 -1.60
N LYS A 138 -21.15 -7.75 -0.81
CA LYS A 138 -20.78 -6.41 -1.24
C LYS A 138 -19.26 -6.23 -1.18
N PRO A 139 -18.52 -6.40 -2.30
CA PRO A 139 -17.06 -6.26 -2.33
C PRO A 139 -16.55 -4.94 -1.72
N ARG A 140 -17.31 -3.85 -1.93
CA ARG A 140 -17.00 -2.53 -1.40
C ARG A 140 -17.05 -2.44 0.13
N VAL A 141 -17.92 -3.22 0.79
CA VAL A 141 -17.98 -3.30 2.27
C VAL A 141 -16.77 -4.04 2.81
N LEU A 142 -16.32 -5.08 2.11
CA LEU A 142 -15.08 -5.78 2.45
C LEU A 142 -13.87 -4.84 2.35
N TYR A 143 -13.73 -4.08 1.26
CA TYR A 143 -12.67 -3.10 1.12
C TYR A 143 -12.71 -2.02 2.20
N LEU A 144 -13.86 -1.40 2.46
CA LEU A 144 -14.00 -0.41 3.53
C LEU A 144 -13.61 -0.99 4.90
N THR A 145 -14.07 -2.20 5.22
CA THR A 145 -13.76 -2.87 6.48
C THR A 145 -12.25 -3.12 6.60
N TYR A 146 -11.64 -3.62 5.54
CA TYR A 146 -10.20 -3.83 5.45
C TYR A 146 -9.43 -2.52 5.67
N GLU A 147 -9.80 -1.46 4.95
CA GLU A 147 -9.13 -0.17 4.96
C GLU A 147 -9.21 0.49 6.35
N LEU A 148 -10.36 0.42 7.03
CA LEU A 148 -10.53 0.91 8.40
C LEU A 148 -9.71 0.11 9.42
N LEU A 149 -9.68 -1.22 9.30
CA LEU A 149 -8.88 -2.07 10.17
C LEU A 149 -7.38 -1.82 9.98
N PHE A 150 -6.92 -1.67 8.73
CA PHE A 150 -5.52 -1.36 8.47
C PHE A 150 -5.15 0.05 8.93
N LEU A 151 -6.03 1.03 8.76
CA LEU A 151 -5.86 2.36 9.33
C LEU A 151 -5.68 2.29 10.85
N ALA A 152 -6.55 1.56 11.55
CA ALA A 152 -6.45 1.35 12.98
C ALA A 152 -5.14 0.66 13.38
N LEU A 153 -4.74 -0.39 12.65
CA LEU A 153 -3.48 -1.10 12.87
C LEU A 153 -2.27 -0.18 12.66
N ALA A 154 -2.23 0.61 11.58
CA ALA A 154 -1.15 1.53 11.28
C ALA A 154 -1.02 2.62 12.37
N LEU A 155 -2.15 3.15 12.86
CA LEU A 155 -2.17 4.11 13.96
C LEU A 155 -1.72 3.47 15.29
N ALA A 156 -2.17 2.25 15.58
CA ALA A 156 -1.75 1.51 16.76
C ALA A 156 -0.24 1.24 16.71
N LEU A 157 0.28 0.65 15.64
CA LEU A 157 1.71 0.38 15.44
C LEU A 157 2.55 1.66 15.53
N ARG A 158 2.09 2.77 14.96
CA ARG A 158 2.74 4.08 15.09
C ARG A 158 2.94 4.52 16.55
N ARG A 159 1.98 4.18 17.42
CA ARG A 159 1.96 4.57 18.85
C ARG A 159 2.68 3.57 19.74
N VAL A 160 2.50 2.28 19.49
CA VAL A 160 2.90 1.22 20.44
C VAL A 160 4.14 0.45 20.00
N HIS A 161 4.42 0.34 18.69
CA HIS A 161 5.52 -0.49 18.21
C HIS A 161 6.88 0.12 18.62
N PRO A 162 7.78 -0.63 19.28
CA PRO A 162 9.04 -0.09 19.80
C PRO A 162 9.89 0.63 18.75
N ILE A 163 9.95 0.10 17.53
CA ILE A 163 10.71 0.69 16.43
C ILE A 163 10.11 2.03 15.99
N ALA A 164 8.78 2.15 15.88
CA ALA A 164 8.14 3.43 15.53
C ALA A 164 8.24 4.46 16.68
N LYS A 165 8.29 4.01 17.94
CA LYS A 165 8.57 4.86 19.09
C LYS A 165 10.01 5.35 19.13
N LYS A 166 10.97 4.54 18.71
CA LYS A 166 12.38 4.90 18.71
C LYS A 166 12.78 5.73 17.49
N LEU A 167 12.33 5.32 16.30
CA LEU A 167 12.77 5.86 15.02
C LEU A 167 11.72 6.83 14.45
N ARG A 168 11.99 8.13 14.55
CA ARG A 168 11.10 9.19 14.05
C ARG A 168 10.71 9.00 12.58
N TRP A 169 11.65 8.56 11.74
CA TRP A 169 11.40 8.36 10.32
C TRP A 169 10.41 7.22 10.03
N VAL A 170 10.52 6.11 10.77
CA VAL A 170 9.56 4.99 10.68
C VAL A 170 8.18 5.47 11.14
N ARG A 171 8.11 6.26 12.21
CA ARG A 171 6.85 6.86 12.67
C ARG A 171 6.19 7.76 11.62
N SER A 172 7.00 8.52 10.87
CA SER A 172 6.51 9.33 9.75
C SER A 172 5.96 8.45 8.62
N VAL A 173 6.64 7.34 8.30
CA VAL A 173 6.13 6.37 7.32
C VAL A 173 4.81 5.74 7.80
N CYS A 174 4.69 5.35 9.08
CA CYS A 174 3.39 4.86 9.62
C CYS A 174 2.29 5.91 9.49
N GLY A 175 2.62 7.20 9.71
CA GLY A 175 1.67 8.30 9.50
C GLY A 175 1.26 8.45 8.03
N PHE A 176 2.21 8.28 7.10
CA PHE A 176 1.94 8.29 5.66
C PHE A 176 1.07 7.10 5.22
N VAL A 177 1.28 5.93 5.81
CA VAL A 177 0.45 4.74 5.57
C VAL A 177 -0.97 4.93 6.09
N ALA A 178 -1.12 5.44 7.32
CA ALA A 178 -2.42 5.82 7.85
C ALA A 178 -3.13 6.87 6.96
N LEU A 179 -2.39 7.81 6.36
CA LEU A 179 -2.98 8.80 5.47
C LEU A 179 -3.66 8.16 4.25
N TYR A 180 -2.95 7.32 3.48
CA TYR A 180 -3.57 6.76 2.27
C TYR A 180 -4.65 5.72 2.58
N TYR A 181 -4.53 4.96 3.68
CA TYR A 181 -5.61 4.07 4.13
C TYR A 181 -6.84 4.85 4.58
N GLY A 182 -6.67 6.00 5.25
CA GLY A 182 -7.77 6.90 5.59
C GLY A 182 -8.45 7.51 4.37
N LEU A 183 -7.68 7.86 3.34
CA LEU A 183 -8.22 8.36 2.07
C LEU A 183 -9.01 7.29 1.31
N TRP A 184 -8.52 6.06 1.30
CA TRP A 184 -9.24 4.91 0.74
C TRP A 184 -10.57 4.67 1.46
N ALA A 185 -10.55 4.58 2.79
CA ALA A 185 -11.76 4.38 3.58
C ALA A 185 -12.77 5.53 3.40
N LEU A 186 -12.29 6.78 3.34
CA LEU A 186 -13.14 7.94 3.05
C LEU A 186 -13.77 7.85 1.67
N ALA A 187 -13.03 7.40 0.67
CA ALA A 187 -13.54 7.22 -0.68
C ALA A 187 -14.64 6.15 -0.74
N ASP A 188 -14.44 5.01 -0.07
CA ASP A 188 -15.45 3.96 -0.02
C ASP A 188 -16.69 4.38 0.79
N LEU A 189 -16.54 5.18 1.85
CA LEU A 189 -17.67 5.81 2.55
C LEU A 189 -18.46 6.75 1.64
N LEU A 190 -17.81 7.53 0.77
CA LEU A 190 -18.49 8.38 -0.20
C LEU A 190 -19.28 7.54 -1.21
N ILE A 191 -18.66 6.50 -1.78
CA ILE A 191 -19.31 5.60 -2.74
C ILE A 191 -20.53 4.92 -2.10
N LEU A 192 -20.35 4.31 -0.93
CA LEU A 192 -21.42 3.54 -0.26
C LEU A 192 -22.50 4.43 0.33
N GLY A 193 -22.13 5.56 0.93
CA GLY A 193 -23.05 6.43 1.67
C GLY A 193 -23.84 7.38 0.78
N THR A 194 -23.28 7.78 -0.36
CA THR A 194 -23.90 8.79 -1.23
C THR A 194 -24.15 8.31 -2.67
N GLY A 195 -23.54 7.20 -3.08
CA GLY A 195 -23.53 6.78 -4.50
C GLY A 195 -22.73 7.73 -5.41
N SER A 196 -21.93 8.64 -4.84
CA SER A 196 -21.22 9.66 -5.62
C SER A 196 -20.02 9.08 -6.36
N ASP A 197 -19.96 9.39 -7.66
CA ASP A 197 -18.83 9.10 -8.53
C ASP A 197 -17.52 9.77 -8.07
N LEU A 198 -17.61 10.86 -7.29
CA LEU A 198 -16.43 11.53 -6.70
C LEU A 198 -15.63 10.62 -5.77
N GLY A 199 -16.26 9.58 -5.20
CA GLY A 199 -15.54 8.58 -4.43
C GLY A 199 -14.48 7.86 -5.27
N PHE A 200 -14.77 7.54 -6.53
CA PHE A 200 -13.78 6.94 -7.44
C PHE A 200 -12.64 7.90 -7.77
N ALA A 201 -12.94 9.19 -7.96
CA ALA A 201 -11.90 10.22 -8.12
C ALA A 201 -10.98 10.27 -6.91
N LEU A 202 -11.56 10.25 -5.70
CA LEU A 202 -10.79 10.24 -4.46
C LEU A 202 -9.92 8.99 -4.34
N ARG A 203 -10.38 7.79 -4.74
CA ARG A 203 -9.59 6.54 -4.70
C ARG A 203 -8.32 6.58 -5.57
N VAL A 204 -8.27 7.41 -6.61
CA VAL A 204 -7.06 7.56 -7.44
C VAL A 204 -5.88 8.08 -6.62
N VAL A 205 -6.13 9.00 -5.68
CA VAL A 205 -5.11 9.62 -4.83
C VAL A 205 -4.37 8.61 -3.95
N PRO A 206 -5.04 7.84 -3.07
CA PRO A 206 -4.39 6.81 -2.27
C PRO A 206 -3.76 5.71 -3.13
N ASN A 207 -4.26 5.39 -4.33
CA ASN A 207 -3.56 4.50 -5.24
C ASN A 207 -2.17 5.09 -5.61
N VAL A 208 -2.09 6.34 -6.06
CA VAL A 208 -0.79 6.97 -6.38
C VAL A 208 0.13 7.01 -5.15
N LEU A 209 -0.42 7.32 -3.97
CA LEU A 209 0.34 7.33 -2.72
C LEU A 209 0.83 5.94 -2.32
N TYR A 210 0.02 4.90 -2.53
CA TYR A 210 0.38 3.52 -2.22
C TYR A 210 1.43 2.99 -3.21
N TYR A 211 1.25 3.18 -4.51
CA TYR A 211 2.12 2.62 -5.54
C TYR A 211 3.47 3.34 -5.65
N GLY A 212 3.49 4.68 -5.58
CA GLY A 212 4.70 5.49 -5.69
C GLY A 212 5.01 6.29 -4.42
N GLY A 213 3.99 6.90 -3.80
CA GLY A 213 4.18 7.77 -2.64
C GLY A 213 4.88 7.09 -1.46
N LEU A 214 4.59 5.83 -1.16
CA LEU A 214 5.23 5.08 -0.08
C LEU A 214 6.73 4.92 -0.32
N ILE A 215 7.11 4.61 -1.56
CA ILE A 215 8.52 4.48 -1.99
C ILE A 215 9.24 5.82 -1.76
N ALA A 216 8.63 6.92 -2.22
CA ALA A 216 9.17 8.26 -2.05
C ALA A 216 9.24 8.66 -0.57
N ALA A 217 8.21 8.33 0.23
CA ALA A 217 8.14 8.63 1.65
C ALA A 217 9.25 7.90 2.44
N ILE A 218 9.51 6.63 2.15
CA ILE A 218 10.61 5.87 2.76
C ILE A 218 11.95 6.56 2.48
N ALA A 219 12.25 6.87 1.22
CA ALA A 219 13.50 7.53 0.84
C ALA A 219 13.61 8.97 1.39
N HIS A 220 12.48 9.66 1.51
CA HIS A 220 12.40 11.01 2.04
C HIS A 220 12.69 11.03 3.54
N PHE A 221 12.00 10.18 4.31
CA PHE A 221 12.05 10.21 5.77
C PHE A 221 13.29 9.51 6.34
N ALA A 222 13.84 8.50 5.66
CA ALA A 222 15.07 7.83 6.10
C ALA A 222 16.15 8.87 6.48
N PRO A 223 16.93 8.68 7.55
CA PRO A 223 17.92 9.67 7.96
C PRO A 223 19.08 9.74 6.96
N ARG A 224 19.84 10.83 7.01
CA ARG A 224 21.04 10.99 6.18
C ARG A 224 22.15 10.12 6.75
N LEU A 225 22.98 9.56 5.88
CA LEU A 225 24.26 8.99 6.30
C LEU A 225 25.06 10.10 7.00
N ARG A 226 25.52 9.83 8.22
CA ARG A 226 26.43 10.75 8.91
C ARG A 226 27.75 10.74 8.14
N ALA A 227 28.33 11.92 7.93
CA ALA A 227 29.71 11.99 7.45
C ALA A 227 30.60 11.23 8.44
N PRO A 228 31.61 10.46 7.98
CA PRO A 228 32.60 9.91 8.88
C PRO A 228 33.20 11.08 9.66
N SER A 229 33.18 10.98 10.99
CA SER A 229 33.87 11.95 11.84
C SER A 229 35.31 12.01 11.36
N ALA A 230 35.78 13.20 10.97
CA ALA A 230 37.20 13.38 10.71
C ALA A 230 37.95 13.05 12.00
N VAL A 231 38.75 11.99 11.97
CA VAL A 231 39.69 11.61 13.02
C VAL A 231 41.00 12.32 12.77
#